data_AF-A0A7Y9RB66-F1
#
_entry.id   AF-A0A7Y9RB66-F1
#
_cell.length_a   1.000
_cell.length_b   1.000
_cell.length_c   1.000
_cell.angle_alpha   90.00
_cell.angle_beta   90.00
_cell.angle_gamma   90.00
#
_symmetry.space_group_name_H-M   'P 1'
#
loop_
_entity.id
_entity.type
_entity.pdbx_description
1 polymer ?
#
loop_
_entity_poly.entity_id
_entity_poly.type
_entity_poly.pdbx_seq_one_letter_code
_entity_poly.pdbx_strand_id
1 'polypeptide(L)'
;MILLAALALLNIAYQIFRKPTELFVVVGHALDKEPAETWARYGPLFHTYSTAAITPELLAALAQVESSGNPVARTYWRWRWSLNPLAIYKPASSAVGLFQMTDPAFMEAARFCVRGNAVTQTGCGSPFLYVRAIPSHAIELASVYLDRQVAMVLTLAGDVKASAQQKQDLAAFIHLCGAGPAAAYARRKFVMIAGTRCGDHLVAGYVGRVNAMKRQFARLAADQDH
;
A
#
# COMPACT_ATOMS: atom_id res chain seq x y z
N MET A 1 -33.62 -13.58 -17.74
CA MET A 1 -33.46 -12.18 -17.30
C MET A 1 -33.55 -12.04 -15.78
N ILE A 2 -34.66 -12.43 -15.14
CA ILE A 2 -34.84 -12.30 -13.67
C ILE A 2 -33.78 -13.07 -12.87
N LEU A 3 -33.46 -14.31 -13.26
CA LEU A 3 -32.43 -15.12 -12.60
C LEU A 3 -31.03 -14.50 -12.68
N LEU A 4 -30.67 -13.93 -13.84
CA LEU A 4 -29.37 -13.26 -14.04
C LEU A 4 -29.28 -11.98 -13.22
N ALA A 5 -30.37 -11.20 -13.15
CA ALA A 5 -30.44 -10.00 -12.32
C ALA A 5 -30.36 -10.33 -10.82
N ALA A 6 -31.05 -11.38 -10.37
CA ALA A 6 -30.98 -11.85 -8.99
C ALA A 6 -29.58 -12.35 -8.62
N LEU A 7 -28.92 -13.10 -9.51
CA LEU A 7 -27.53 -13.55 -9.32
C LEU A 7 -26.55 -12.38 -9.29
N ALA A 8 -26.74 -11.36 -10.15
CA ALA A 8 -25.92 -10.16 -10.15
C ALA A 8 -26.09 -9.37 -8.84
N LEU A 9 -27.32 -9.18 -8.37
CA LEU A 9 -27.62 -8.51 -7.11
C LEU A 9 -27.05 -9.28 -5.90
N LEU A 10 -27.20 -10.61 -5.88
CA LEU A 10 -26.63 -11.45 -4.83
C LEU A 10 -25.10 -11.38 -4.81
N ASN A 11 -24.47 -11.37 -5.99
CA ASN A 11 -23.03 -11.17 -6.12
C ASN A 11 -22.59 -9.80 -5.60
N ILE A 12 -23.30 -8.73 -5.97
CA ILE A 12 -22.99 -7.37 -5.48
C ILE A 12 -23.14 -7.31 -3.96
N ALA A 13 -24.24 -7.81 -3.40
CA ALA A 13 -24.48 -7.82 -1.95
C ALA A 13 -23.39 -8.61 -1.21
N TYR A 14 -23.00 -9.77 -1.75
CA TYR A 14 -21.92 -10.59 -1.20
C TYR A 14 -20.56 -9.87 -1.21
N GLN A 15 -20.22 -9.19 -2.31
CA GLN A 15 -18.95 -8.45 -2.41
C GLN A 15 -18.95 -7.19 -1.52
N ILE A 16 -20.09 -6.49 -1.40
CA ILE A 16 -20.24 -5.35 -0.47
C ILE A 16 -20.04 -5.79 0.97
N PHE A 17 -20.62 -6.92 1.37
CA PHE A 17 -20.44 -7.45 2.73
C PHE A 17 -18.96 -7.76 3.02
N ARG A 18 -18.23 -8.32 2.05
CA ARG A 18 -16.80 -8.63 2.20
C ARG A 18 -15.89 -7.41 2.07
N LYS A 19 -16.34 -6.38 1.37
CA LYS A 19 -15.55 -5.18 1.07
C LYS A 19 -16.47 -3.96 1.07
N PRO A 20 -16.83 -3.43 2.25
CA PRO A 20 -17.79 -2.33 2.36
C PRO A 20 -17.37 -1.05 1.62
N THR A 21 -16.07 -0.89 1.34
CA THR A 21 -15.57 0.23 0.52
C THR A 21 -16.11 0.22 -0.91
N GLU A 22 -16.68 -0.89 -1.36
CA GLU A 22 -17.38 -0.96 -2.64
C GLU A 22 -18.64 -0.08 -2.69
N LEU A 23 -19.18 0.38 -1.54
CA LEU A 23 -20.30 1.34 -1.52
C LEU A 23 -19.91 2.75 -1.98
N PHE A 24 -18.61 3.09 -1.98
CA PHE A 24 -18.12 4.42 -2.34
C PHE A 24 -17.83 4.59 -3.85
N VAL A 25 -18.38 3.76 -4.74
CA VAL A 25 -18.20 3.89 -6.21
C VAL A 25 -18.43 5.31 -6.71
N VAL A 26 -19.48 5.96 -6.22
CA VAL A 26 -19.96 7.26 -6.71
C VAL A 26 -19.15 8.43 -6.14
N VAL A 27 -18.54 8.24 -4.96
CA VAL A 27 -17.78 9.29 -4.24
C VAL A 27 -16.26 9.07 -4.36
N GLY A 28 -15.82 8.01 -5.04
CA GLY A 28 -14.43 7.56 -5.12
C GLY A 28 -13.47 8.71 -5.40
N HIS A 29 -13.57 9.35 -6.56
CA HIS A 29 -12.66 10.42 -6.95
C HIS A 29 -12.85 11.75 -6.19
N ALA A 30 -13.98 11.95 -5.53
CA ALA A 30 -14.22 13.18 -4.75
C ALA A 30 -13.32 13.29 -3.51
N LEU A 31 -12.64 12.20 -3.14
CA LEU A 31 -11.72 12.14 -2.01
C LEU A 31 -10.24 12.11 -2.45
N ASP A 32 -9.98 12.17 -3.75
CA ASP A 32 -8.64 12.35 -4.31
C ASP A 32 -8.10 13.72 -3.86
N LYS A 33 -6.79 13.80 -3.68
CA LYS A 33 -6.08 14.96 -3.16
C LYS A 33 -4.89 15.27 -4.05
N GLU A 34 -4.63 16.55 -4.18
CA GLU A 34 -3.35 17.01 -4.71
C GLU A 34 -2.23 16.75 -3.68
N PRO A 35 -0.96 16.59 -4.10
CA PRO A 35 0.14 16.29 -3.19
C PRO A 35 0.25 17.26 -2.00
N ALA A 36 0.03 18.56 -2.20
CA ALA A 36 0.04 19.54 -1.12
C ALA A 36 -1.06 19.29 -0.07
N GLU A 37 -2.26 18.89 -0.51
CA GLU A 37 -3.38 18.56 0.38
C GLU A 37 -3.16 17.24 1.11
N THR A 38 -2.59 16.24 0.43
CA THR A 38 -2.14 14.98 1.04
C THR A 38 -1.15 15.26 2.17
N TRP A 39 -0.16 16.11 1.92
CA TRP A 39 0.84 16.49 2.93
C TRP A 39 0.22 17.27 4.09
N ALA A 40 -0.60 18.30 3.80
CA ALA A 40 -1.25 19.10 4.82
C ALA A 40 -2.16 18.25 5.73
N ARG A 41 -2.86 17.25 5.18
CA ARG A 41 -3.81 16.44 5.94
C ARG A 41 -3.17 15.24 6.65
N TYR A 42 -2.18 14.60 6.05
CA TYR A 42 -1.62 13.34 6.55
C TYR A 42 -0.15 13.44 6.99
N GLY A 43 0.53 14.57 6.75
CA GLY A 43 1.91 14.85 7.15
C GLY A 43 2.23 14.44 8.60
N PRO A 44 1.47 14.93 9.60
CA PRO A 44 1.70 14.56 11.00
C PRO A 44 1.61 13.04 11.25
N LEU A 45 0.73 12.34 10.52
CA LEU A 45 0.59 10.88 10.62
C LEU A 45 1.77 10.17 9.94
N PHE A 46 2.24 10.67 8.79
CA PHE A 46 3.44 10.14 8.14
C PHE A 46 4.67 10.28 9.05
N HIS A 47 4.83 11.41 9.75
CA HIS A 47 5.87 11.58 10.75
C HIS A 47 5.71 10.58 11.91
N THR A 48 4.52 10.54 12.52
CA THR A 48 4.21 9.70 13.69
C THR A 48 4.51 8.22 13.43
N TYR A 49 4.17 7.72 12.24
CA TYR A 49 4.27 6.30 11.91
C TYR A 49 5.45 5.94 11.00
N SER A 50 6.37 6.87 10.76
CA SER A 50 7.61 6.57 10.02
C SER A 50 8.54 5.66 10.81
N THR A 51 9.37 4.88 10.12
CA THR A 51 10.46 4.10 10.73
C THR A 51 11.82 4.54 10.22
N ALA A 52 12.90 3.98 10.77
CA ALA A 52 14.24 4.20 10.27
C ALA A 52 14.43 3.83 8.77
N ALA A 53 13.66 2.87 8.26
CA ALA A 53 13.71 2.49 6.84
C ALA A 53 12.61 3.17 6.00
N ILE A 54 11.45 3.44 6.60
CA ILE A 54 10.25 3.93 5.93
C ILE A 54 9.99 5.38 6.35
N THR A 55 10.48 6.33 5.54
CA THR A 55 10.42 7.76 5.87
C THR A 55 9.02 8.35 5.63
N PRO A 56 8.70 9.51 6.25
CA PRO A 56 7.43 10.19 6.04
C PRO A 56 7.14 10.48 4.56
N GLU A 57 8.15 10.92 3.81
CA GLU A 57 8.03 11.25 2.39
C GLU A 57 7.84 10.01 1.53
N LEU A 58 8.39 8.86 1.93
CA LEU A 58 8.12 7.59 1.26
C LEU A 58 6.66 7.16 1.47
N LEU A 59 6.13 7.27 2.69
CA LEU A 59 4.72 6.98 2.98
C LEU A 59 3.80 7.91 2.19
N ALA A 60 4.09 9.21 2.17
CA ALA A 60 3.33 10.18 1.39
C ALA A 60 3.39 9.88 -0.12
N ALA A 61 4.58 9.54 -0.63
CA ALA A 61 4.77 9.21 -2.03
C ALA A 61 3.99 7.96 -2.45
N LEU A 62 4.02 6.89 -1.63
CA LEU A 62 3.23 5.68 -1.88
C LEU A 62 1.73 6.00 -1.82
N ALA A 63 1.26 6.72 -0.80
CA ALA A 63 -0.14 7.13 -0.70
C ALA A 63 -0.63 7.93 -1.92
N GLN A 64 0.21 8.82 -2.44
CA GLN A 64 -0.12 9.62 -3.62
C GLN A 64 -0.09 8.79 -4.91
N VAL A 65 0.91 7.91 -5.08
CA VAL A 65 1.05 7.10 -6.30
C VAL A 65 -0.01 5.99 -6.37
N GLU A 66 -0.40 5.42 -5.24
CA GLU A 66 -1.37 4.32 -5.18
C GLU A 66 -2.82 4.77 -5.25
N SER A 67 -3.14 5.93 -4.66
CA SER A 67 -4.54 6.32 -4.51
C SER A 67 -4.80 7.82 -4.61
N SER A 68 -3.82 8.63 -5.02
CA SER A 68 -3.95 10.09 -5.00
C SER A 68 -4.38 10.62 -3.62
N GLY A 69 -3.89 10.03 -2.52
CA GLY A 69 -4.27 10.45 -1.17
C GLY A 69 -5.70 10.06 -0.75
N ASN A 70 -6.36 9.17 -1.49
CA ASN A 70 -7.73 8.75 -1.22
C ASN A 70 -7.78 7.55 -0.25
N PRO A 71 -8.40 7.68 0.93
CA PRO A 71 -8.40 6.63 1.94
C PRO A 71 -9.42 5.51 1.68
N VAL A 72 -10.33 5.67 0.72
CA VAL A 72 -11.32 4.65 0.35
C VAL A 72 -11.13 4.14 -1.08
N ALA A 73 -9.97 4.44 -1.69
CA ALA A 73 -9.63 3.96 -3.01
C ALA A 73 -9.75 2.44 -3.13
N ARG A 74 -10.11 2.00 -4.32
CA ARG A 74 -10.51 0.63 -4.61
C ARG A 74 -9.93 0.20 -5.95
N THR A 75 -9.50 -1.05 -6.01
CA THR A 75 -9.10 -1.66 -7.28
C THR A 75 -10.29 -1.85 -8.23
N TYR A 76 -10.00 -1.94 -9.51
CA TYR A 76 -11.00 -2.18 -10.56
C TYR A 76 -11.63 -3.58 -10.42
N TRP A 77 -12.80 -3.76 -11.03
CA TRP A 77 -13.46 -5.06 -11.11
C TRP A 77 -13.01 -5.81 -12.35
N ARG A 78 -12.92 -7.13 -12.25
CA ARG A 78 -12.44 -7.97 -13.34
C ARG A 78 -13.30 -9.22 -13.50
N TRP A 79 -13.53 -9.58 -14.75
CA TRP A 79 -14.11 -10.86 -15.14
C TRP A 79 -13.09 -11.99 -14.96
N ARG A 80 -13.50 -13.08 -14.31
CA ARG A 80 -12.70 -14.29 -14.13
C ARG A 80 -13.57 -15.52 -14.38
N TRP A 81 -13.01 -16.52 -15.04
CA TRP A 81 -13.64 -17.83 -15.12
C TRP A 81 -13.62 -18.49 -13.74
N SER A 82 -14.79 -18.89 -13.25
CA SER A 82 -14.98 -19.49 -11.93
C SER A 82 -16.23 -20.36 -11.92
N LEU A 83 -16.17 -21.52 -11.25
CA LEU A 83 -17.33 -22.37 -10.99
C LEU A 83 -18.23 -21.83 -9.88
N ASN A 84 -17.72 -20.93 -9.04
CA ASN A 84 -18.53 -20.17 -8.09
C ASN A 84 -19.14 -18.94 -8.81
N PRO A 85 -20.48 -18.85 -8.94
CA PRO A 85 -21.14 -17.75 -9.64
C PRO A 85 -20.88 -16.38 -9.00
N LEU A 86 -20.64 -16.32 -7.68
CA LEU A 86 -20.31 -15.09 -6.95
C LEU A 86 -18.83 -14.66 -7.10
N ALA A 87 -18.05 -15.37 -7.91
CA ALA A 87 -16.65 -15.06 -8.16
C ALA A 87 -16.33 -14.80 -9.64
N ILE A 88 -17.36 -14.80 -10.52
CA ILE A 88 -17.22 -14.54 -11.95
C ILE A 88 -16.87 -13.07 -12.22
N TYR A 89 -17.54 -12.15 -11.51
CA TYR A 89 -17.26 -10.72 -11.57
C TYR A 89 -17.05 -10.19 -10.16
N LYS A 90 -15.81 -9.83 -9.82
CA LYS A 90 -15.43 -9.36 -8.49
C LYS A 90 -14.26 -8.37 -8.57
N PRO A 91 -13.93 -7.65 -7.48
CA PRO A 91 -12.72 -6.84 -7.42
C PRO A 91 -11.47 -7.65 -7.84
N ALA A 92 -10.57 -7.04 -8.60
CA ALA A 92 -9.36 -7.69 -9.10
C ALA A 92 -8.48 -8.22 -7.96
N SER A 93 -8.53 -7.56 -6.79
CA SER A 93 -7.91 -7.98 -5.55
C SER A 93 -8.69 -7.45 -4.33
N SER A 94 -8.25 -7.86 -3.13
CA SER A 94 -8.75 -7.32 -1.86
C SER A 94 -8.11 -5.96 -1.49
N ALA A 95 -7.39 -5.32 -2.42
CA ALA A 95 -6.72 -4.05 -2.18
C ALA A 95 -7.73 -2.93 -1.87
N VAL A 96 -7.44 -2.18 -0.81
CA VAL A 96 -8.25 -1.04 -0.38
C VAL A 96 -7.40 0.08 0.22
N GLY A 97 -7.95 1.28 0.10
CA GLY A 97 -7.53 2.47 0.82
C GLY A 97 -6.23 3.07 0.34
N LEU A 98 -5.65 3.89 1.22
CA LEU A 98 -4.56 4.81 0.91
C LEU A 98 -3.32 4.14 0.29
N PHE A 99 -3.06 2.88 0.65
CA PHE A 99 -1.92 2.09 0.19
C PHE A 99 -2.34 0.81 -0.55
N GLN A 100 -3.60 0.72 -0.99
CA GLN A 100 -4.12 -0.48 -1.68
C GLN A 100 -3.80 -1.81 -0.95
N MET A 101 -3.82 -1.78 0.40
CA MET A 101 -3.38 -2.91 1.22
C MET A 101 -4.36 -4.09 1.12
N THR A 102 -3.80 -5.28 0.90
CA THR A 102 -4.56 -6.53 0.77
C THR A 102 -4.85 -7.19 2.12
N ASP A 103 -5.80 -8.15 2.16
CA ASP A 103 -6.16 -8.85 3.41
C ASP A 103 -4.95 -9.63 3.99
N PRO A 104 -4.13 -10.33 3.18
CA PRO A 104 -2.95 -11.01 3.70
C PRO A 104 -1.92 -10.04 4.30
N ALA A 105 -1.65 -8.91 3.62
CA ALA A 105 -0.71 -7.89 4.12
C ALA A 105 -1.22 -7.25 5.43
N PHE A 106 -2.54 -7.02 5.54
CA PHE A 106 -3.18 -6.57 6.77
C PHE A 106 -2.98 -7.55 7.91
N MET A 107 -3.24 -8.85 7.70
CA MET A 107 -3.09 -9.89 8.73
C MET A 107 -1.65 -10.06 9.23
N GLU A 108 -0.67 -9.73 8.39
CA GLU A 108 0.74 -9.74 8.76
C GLU A 108 1.09 -8.50 9.60
N ALA A 109 0.64 -7.32 9.17
CA ALA A 109 0.99 -6.05 9.80
C ALA A 109 0.24 -5.77 11.11
N ALA A 110 -1.05 -6.12 11.19
CA ALA A 110 -1.95 -5.70 12.28
C ALA A 110 -1.54 -6.17 13.69
N ARG A 111 -0.57 -7.07 13.80
CA ARG A 111 -0.02 -7.57 15.09
C ARG A 111 1.09 -6.70 15.66
N PHE A 112 1.54 -5.70 14.90
CA PHE A 112 2.63 -4.82 15.25
C PHE A 112 2.17 -3.37 15.16
N CYS A 113 2.94 -2.47 15.75
CA CYS A 113 2.71 -1.04 15.76
C CYS A 113 4.04 -0.30 15.69
N VAL A 114 4.01 0.98 15.36
CA VAL A 114 5.20 1.84 15.31
C VAL A 114 5.33 2.60 16.63
N ARG A 115 6.50 2.51 17.26
CA ARG A 115 6.86 3.24 18.49
C ARG A 115 8.28 3.78 18.35
N GLY A 116 8.47 5.09 18.53
CA GLY A 116 9.80 5.72 18.46
C GLY A 116 10.55 5.40 17.16
N ASN A 117 9.84 5.45 16.02
CA ASN A 117 10.37 5.12 14.70
C ASN A 117 10.88 3.67 14.52
N ALA A 118 10.40 2.74 15.34
CA ALA A 118 10.68 1.32 15.23
C ALA A 118 9.40 0.49 15.28
N VAL A 119 9.40 -0.65 14.57
CA VAL A 119 8.29 -1.62 14.63
C VAL A 119 8.46 -2.51 15.85
N THR A 120 7.42 -2.61 16.67
CA THR A 120 7.37 -3.53 17.82
C THR A 120 6.09 -4.36 17.80
N GLN A 121 6.12 -5.50 18.48
CA GLN A 121 4.94 -6.33 18.75
C GLN A 121 4.36 -6.07 20.15
N THR A 122 5.17 -5.55 21.07
CA THR A 122 4.79 -5.35 22.47
C THR A 122 4.15 -3.98 22.68
N GLY A 123 3.11 -3.90 23.52
CA GLY A 123 2.41 -2.64 23.80
C GLY A 123 1.56 -2.11 22.64
N CYS A 124 1.23 -2.96 21.67
CA CYS A 124 0.30 -2.66 20.60
C CYS A 124 -1.14 -2.96 21.02
N GLY A 125 -2.09 -2.20 20.48
CA GLY A 125 -3.52 -2.44 20.70
C GLY A 125 -4.03 -3.72 20.04
N SER A 126 -5.32 -3.98 20.17
CA SER A 126 -5.95 -5.13 19.51
C SER A 126 -5.89 -5.00 17.98
N PRO A 127 -5.37 -6.00 17.24
CA PRO A 127 -5.32 -6.01 15.77
C PRO A 127 -6.70 -5.81 15.11
N PHE A 128 -7.77 -6.21 15.81
CA PHE A 128 -9.15 -6.12 15.33
C PHE A 128 -9.68 -4.69 15.26
N LEU A 129 -9.00 -3.72 15.88
CA LEU A 129 -9.38 -2.30 15.84
C LEU A 129 -8.84 -1.58 14.60
N TYR A 130 -7.90 -2.18 13.87
CA TYR A 130 -7.39 -1.59 12.64
C TYR A 130 -8.44 -1.65 11.52
N VAL A 131 -8.57 -0.52 10.82
CA VAL A 131 -9.47 -0.35 9.68
C VAL A 131 -8.68 0.29 8.54
N ARG A 132 -8.48 -0.44 7.44
CA ARG A 132 -7.66 0.00 6.29
C ARG A 132 -8.14 1.27 5.59
N ALA A 133 -9.40 1.67 5.81
CA ALA A 133 -9.98 2.88 5.26
C ALA A 133 -9.75 4.12 6.16
N ILE A 134 -9.26 3.95 7.39
CA ILE A 134 -8.91 5.06 8.29
C ILE A 134 -7.45 5.45 8.02
N PRO A 135 -7.13 6.73 7.71
CA PRO A 135 -5.78 7.13 7.34
C PRO A 135 -4.69 6.77 8.35
N SER A 136 -4.88 7.05 9.64
CA SER A 136 -3.89 6.71 10.68
C SER A 136 -3.57 5.21 10.71
N HIS A 137 -4.62 4.37 10.66
CA HIS A 137 -4.50 2.93 10.60
C HIS A 137 -3.77 2.46 9.33
N ALA A 138 -4.16 2.99 8.16
CA ALA A 138 -3.57 2.61 6.88
C ALA A 138 -2.07 2.97 6.82
N ILE A 139 -1.70 4.15 7.33
CA ILE A 139 -0.32 4.63 7.36
C ILE A 139 0.54 3.77 8.29
N GLU A 140 0.06 3.49 9.50
CA GLU A 140 0.80 2.63 10.44
C GLU A 140 0.96 1.21 9.89
N LEU A 141 -0.11 0.61 9.38
CA LEU A 141 -0.07 -0.73 8.79
C LEU A 141 0.89 -0.81 7.60
N ALA A 142 0.89 0.18 6.71
CA ALA A 142 1.78 0.24 5.57
C ALA A 142 3.25 0.36 6.01
N SER A 143 3.52 1.22 6.99
CA SER A 143 4.86 1.38 7.57
C SER A 143 5.37 0.08 8.19
N VAL A 144 4.57 -0.54 9.05
CA VAL A 144 4.86 -1.84 9.68
C VAL A 144 5.14 -2.91 8.63
N TYR A 145 4.26 -3.05 7.63
CA TYR A 145 4.40 -4.08 6.60
C TYR A 145 5.71 -3.91 5.84
N LEU A 146 5.98 -2.69 5.36
CA LEU A 146 7.16 -2.43 4.53
C LEU A 146 8.46 -2.55 5.32
N ASP A 147 8.52 -2.02 6.55
CA ASP A 147 9.71 -2.12 7.39
C ASP A 147 10.10 -3.58 7.65
N ARG A 148 9.13 -4.41 8.05
CA ARG A 148 9.33 -5.84 8.29
C ARG A 148 9.73 -6.59 7.03
N GLN A 149 9.07 -6.31 5.91
CA GLN A 149 9.36 -6.98 4.65
C GLN A 149 10.73 -6.57 4.08
N VAL A 150 11.13 -5.30 4.22
CA VAL A 150 12.48 -4.84 3.87
C VAL A 150 13.52 -5.59 4.69
N ALA A 151 13.35 -5.66 6.02
CA ALA A 151 14.28 -6.39 6.90
C ALA A 151 14.37 -7.87 6.50
N MET A 152 13.23 -8.54 6.33
CA MET A 152 13.17 -9.94 5.90
C MET A 152 13.86 -10.15 4.56
N VAL A 153 13.59 -9.31 3.56
CA VAL A 153 14.16 -9.45 2.22
C VAL A 153 15.68 -9.25 2.22
N LEU A 154 16.20 -8.32 3.01
CA LEU A 154 17.64 -8.11 3.15
C LEU A 154 18.33 -9.34 3.76
N THR A 155 17.72 -9.97 4.77
CA THR A 155 18.20 -11.24 5.34
C THR A 155 18.14 -12.37 4.32
N LEU A 156 17.01 -12.54 3.62
CA LEU A 156 16.86 -13.56 2.57
C LEU A 156 17.83 -13.37 1.38
N ALA A 157 18.32 -12.16 1.17
CA ALA A 157 19.30 -11.84 0.15
C ALA A 157 20.76 -12.12 0.58
N GLY A 158 20.98 -12.64 1.79
CA GLY A 158 22.31 -12.91 2.35
C GLY A 158 22.89 -11.71 3.10
N ASP A 159 22.08 -11.05 3.94
CA ASP A 159 22.44 -9.90 4.77
C ASP A 159 23.16 -8.78 4.00
N VAL A 160 22.64 -8.47 2.81
CA VAL A 160 23.19 -7.43 1.95
C VAL A 160 23.04 -6.08 2.63
N LYS A 161 24.15 -5.35 2.78
CA LYS A 161 24.12 -3.96 3.26
C LYS A 161 23.48 -3.07 2.21
N ALA A 162 22.47 -2.31 2.62
CA ALA A 162 21.72 -1.38 1.78
C ALA A 162 21.87 0.05 2.33
N SER A 163 22.06 1.01 1.42
CA SER A 163 21.94 2.44 1.75
C SER A 163 20.49 2.80 2.12
N ALA A 164 20.28 3.97 2.73
CA ALA A 164 18.94 4.45 3.05
C ALA A 164 18.04 4.52 1.80
N GLN A 165 18.57 5.03 0.68
CA GLN A 165 17.85 5.09 -0.59
C GLN A 165 17.52 3.68 -1.13
N GLN A 166 18.46 2.73 -1.05
CA GLN A 166 18.21 1.35 -1.49
C GLN A 166 17.14 0.66 -0.66
N LYS A 167 17.06 0.93 0.65
CA LYS A 167 15.97 0.41 1.51
C LYS A 167 14.61 0.96 1.08
N GLN A 168 14.53 2.24 0.74
CA GLN A 168 13.29 2.87 0.28
C GLN A 168 12.87 2.39 -1.12
N ASP A 169 13.84 2.22 -2.04
CA ASP A 169 13.57 1.62 -3.36
C ASP A 169 13.12 0.17 -3.22
N LEU A 170 13.72 -0.57 -2.29
CA LEU A 170 13.30 -1.92 -1.95
C LEU A 170 11.88 -1.94 -1.36
N ALA A 171 11.53 -1.00 -0.48
CA ALA A 171 10.18 -0.88 0.06
C ALA A 171 9.15 -0.61 -1.06
N ALA A 172 9.44 0.32 -1.98
CA ALA A 172 8.57 0.57 -3.13
C ALA A 172 8.46 -0.67 -4.06
N PHE A 173 9.56 -1.39 -4.28
CA PHE A 173 9.54 -2.66 -5.01
C PHE A 173 8.63 -3.68 -4.32
N ILE A 174 8.82 -3.90 -3.02
CA ILE A 174 8.02 -4.83 -2.21
C ILE A 174 6.54 -4.44 -2.23
N HIS A 175 6.23 -3.16 -2.14
CA HIS A 175 4.86 -2.67 -2.22
C HIS A 175 4.16 -3.13 -3.51
N LEU A 176 4.84 -2.98 -4.64
CA LEU A 176 4.30 -3.35 -5.95
C LEU A 176 4.29 -4.87 -6.21
N CYS A 177 5.36 -5.56 -5.80
CA CYS A 177 5.67 -6.91 -6.30
C CYS A 177 5.69 -8.00 -5.22
N GLY A 178 5.67 -7.63 -3.94
CA GLY A 178 5.92 -8.50 -2.81
C GLY A 178 7.40 -8.87 -2.62
N ALA A 179 7.68 -9.55 -1.50
CA ALA A 179 9.04 -9.88 -1.08
C ALA A 179 9.81 -10.86 -1.98
N GLY A 180 9.12 -11.80 -2.64
CA GLY A 180 9.78 -12.83 -3.46
C GLY A 180 10.61 -12.21 -4.60
N PRO A 181 9.99 -11.45 -5.53
CA PRO A 181 10.71 -10.71 -6.57
C PRO A 181 11.72 -9.70 -6.01
N ALA A 182 11.39 -9.05 -4.89
CA ALA A 182 12.26 -8.09 -4.23
C ALA A 182 13.55 -8.72 -3.68
N ALA A 183 13.52 -9.97 -3.21
CA ALA A 183 14.71 -10.70 -2.79
C ALA A 183 15.68 -10.96 -3.94
N ALA A 184 15.17 -11.27 -5.13
CA ALA A 184 16.02 -11.40 -6.32
C ALA A 184 16.67 -10.05 -6.70
N TYR A 185 15.93 -8.95 -6.57
CA TYR A 185 16.46 -7.58 -6.76
C TYR A 185 17.57 -7.24 -5.74
N ALA A 186 17.36 -7.53 -4.46
CA ALA A 186 18.36 -7.30 -3.40
C ALA A 186 19.63 -8.16 -3.60
N ARG A 187 19.49 -9.44 -3.98
CA ARG A 187 20.64 -10.33 -4.27
C ARG A 187 21.50 -9.79 -5.42
N ARG A 188 20.87 -9.16 -6.41
CA ARG A 188 21.56 -8.48 -7.53
C ARG A 188 22.08 -7.09 -7.14
N LYS A 189 22.36 -6.85 -5.86
CA LYS A 189 22.91 -5.58 -5.35
C LYS A 189 22.09 -4.37 -5.78
N PHE A 190 20.76 -4.53 -5.77
CA PHE A 190 19.81 -3.47 -6.10
C PHE A 190 19.90 -2.98 -7.56
N VAL A 191 20.34 -3.83 -8.48
CA VAL A 191 20.29 -3.54 -9.92
C VAL A 191 18.91 -3.92 -10.47
N MET A 192 18.18 -2.92 -10.95
CA MET A 192 16.92 -3.10 -11.66
C MET A 192 17.14 -3.69 -13.06
N ILE A 193 16.39 -4.72 -13.41
CA ILE A 193 16.39 -5.30 -14.76
C ILE A 193 15.34 -4.57 -15.60
N ALA A 194 15.76 -4.03 -16.73
CA ALA A 194 14.86 -3.40 -17.70
C ALA A 194 13.78 -4.41 -18.14
N GLY A 195 12.52 -3.99 -18.12
CA GLY A 195 11.40 -4.86 -18.50
C GLY A 195 10.86 -5.77 -17.38
N THR A 196 11.41 -5.75 -16.16
CA THR A 196 10.76 -6.43 -15.01
C THR A 196 9.35 -5.90 -14.81
N ARG A 197 8.35 -6.79 -14.72
CA ARG A 197 6.94 -6.42 -14.52
C ARG A 197 6.34 -7.09 -13.30
N CYS A 198 5.41 -6.38 -12.66
CA CYS A 198 4.54 -6.89 -11.61
C CYS A 198 3.11 -6.52 -11.97
N GLY A 199 2.35 -7.52 -12.44
CA GLY A 199 1.11 -7.27 -13.18
C GLY A 199 1.38 -6.39 -14.40
N ASP A 200 0.63 -5.29 -14.52
CA ASP A 200 0.71 -4.37 -15.65
C ASP A 200 1.75 -3.25 -15.46
N HIS A 201 2.47 -3.24 -14.33
CA HIS A 201 3.44 -2.20 -14.01
C HIS A 201 4.87 -2.64 -14.34
N LEU A 202 5.60 -1.77 -15.05
CA LEU A 202 7.06 -1.83 -15.12
C LEU A 202 7.64 -1.39 -13.78
N VAL A 203 8.42 -2.25 -13.14
CA VAL A 203 8.90 -2.01 -11.77
C VAL A 203 9.80 -0.78 -11.69
N ALA A 204 10.75 -0.64 -12.62
CA ALA A 204 11.63 0.53 -12.68
C ALA A 204 10.84 1.84 -12.87
N GLY A 205 9.79 1.82 -13.70
CA GLY A 205 8.91 2.97 -13.91
C GLY A 205 8.11 3.32 -12.66
N TYR A 206 7.61 2.33 -11.94
CA TYR A 206 6.90 2.52 -10.68
C TYR A 206 7.80 3.12 -9.59
N VAL A 207 8.96 2.50 -9.32
CA VAL A 207 9.92 3.01 -8.32
C VAL A 207 10.43 4.41 -8.70
N GLY A 208 10.61 4.68 -10.00
CA GLY A 208 10.92 6.02 -10.50
C GLY A 208 9.86 7.06 -10.16
N ARG A 209 8.57 6.74 -10.34
CA ARG A 209 7.46 7.64 -9.96
C ARG A 209 7.40 7.87 -8.46
N VAL A 210 7.54 6.82 -7.64
CA VAL A 210 7.57 6.95 -6.17
C VAL A 210 8.72 7.86 -5.74
N ASN A 211 9.92 7.69 -6.30
CA ASN A 211 11.06 8.56 -5.99
C ASN A 211 10.86 10.02 -6.43
N ALA A 212 10.23 10.25 -7.59
CA ALA A 212 9.90 11.59 -8.03
C ALA A 212 8.92 12.27 -7.07
N MET A 213 7.88 11.55 -6.66
CA MET A 213 6.89 12.04 -5.70
C MET A 213 7.48 12.26 -4.31
N LYS A 214 8.40 11.39 -3.86
CA LYS A 214 9.14 11.56 -2.60
C LYS A 214 9.92 12.88 -2.57
N ARG A 215 10.57 13.26 -3.68
CA ARG A 215 11.26 14.55 -3.80
C ARG A 215 10.29 15.73 -3.75
N GLN A 216 9.07 15.57 -4.26
CA GLN A 216 8.03 16.60 -4.15
C GLN A 216 7.59 16.79 -2.69
N PHE A 217 7.32 15.70 -1.97
CA PHE A 217 6.97 15.78 -0.55
C PHE A 217 8.11 16.32 0.33
N ALA A 218 9.36 16.00 0.02
CA ALA A 218 10.51 16.59 0.71
C ALA A 218 10.56 18.13 0.57
N ARG A 219 10.14 18.69 -0.58
CA ARG A 219 10.03 20.14 -0.76
C ARG A 219 8.87 20.72 0.06
N LEU A 220 7.71 20.07 0.00
CA LEU A 220 6.53 20.49 0.78
C LEU A 220 6.78 20.46 2.29
N ALA A 221 7.57 19.50 2.77
CA ALA A 221 8.00 19.43 4.16
C ALA A 221 8.88 20.64 4.52
N ALA A 222 9.91 20.93 3.71
CA ALA A 222 10.81 22.05 3.94
C ALA A 222 10.07 23.40 3.91
N ASP A 223 9.07 23.57 3.05
CA ASP A 223 8.28 24.81 2.96
C ASP A 223 7.36 25.04 4.17
N GLN A 224 7.04 24.00 4.96
CA GLN A 224 6.21 24.11 6.18
C GLN A 224 7.02 24.42 7.45
N ASP A 225 8.33 24.19 7.43
CA ASP A 225 9.24 24.49 8.54
C ASP A 225 9.71 25.96 8.55
N HIS A 226 9.25 26.78 7.60
CA HIS A 226 9.50 28.22 7.47
C HIS A 226 8.24 29.03 7.82
#